data_AF-A0A448ML60-F1
#
_entry.id   AF-A0A448ML60-F1
#
_cell.length_a   1.000
_cell.length_b   1.000
_cell.length_c   1.000
_cell.angle_alpha   90.00
_cell.angle_beta   90.00
_cell.angle_gamma   90.00
#
_symmetry.space_group_name_H-M   'P 1'
#
loop_
_entity.id
_entity.type
_entity.pdbx_description
1 polymer ?
#
loop_
_entity_poly.entity_id
_entity_poly.type
_entity_poly.pdbx_seq_one_letter_code
_entity_poly.pdbx_strand_id
1 'polypeptide(L)' 'MNRLTLALDVMGGDIGPRITIPASLLALENDPMLSLILFGDSQQISPFLKISQNPV' A
#
# COMPACT_ATOMS: atom_id res chain seq x y z
N MET A 1 9.28 11.62 17.60
CA MET A 1 8.14 10.83 17.05
C MET A 1 8.72 9.60 16.38
N ASN A 2 8.15 8.42 16.61
CA ASN A 2 8.69 7.15 16.13
C ASN A 2 8.04 6.76 14.80
N ARG A 3 8.85 6.25 13.87
CA ARG A 3 8.36 5.67 12.61
C ARG A 3 7.61 4.37 12.91
N LEU A 4 6.37 4.24 12.44
CA LEU A 4 5.56 3.03 12.61
C LEU A 4 5.62 2.21 11.32
N THR A 5 5.95 0.92 11.42
CA THR A 5 5.92 -0.01 10.27
C THR A 5 4.88 -1.09 10.49
N LEU A 6 3.97 -1.26 9.53
CA LEU A 6 2.92 -2.27 9.56
C LEU A 6 3.11 -3.29 8.43
N ALA A 7 2.98 -4.57 8.76
CA ALA A 7 2.85 -5.64 7.77
C ALA A 7 1.37 -5.78 7.40
N LEU A 8 1.06 -5.74 6.10
CA LEU A 8 -0.30 -5.76 5.58
C LEU A 8 -0.50 -6.92 4.62
N ASP A 9 -1.48 -7.78 4.90
CA ASP A 9 -1.97 -8.76 3.94
C ASP A 9 -2.88 -8.06 2.91
N VAL A 10 -2.42 -8.05 1.67
CA VAL A 10 -3.09 -7.38 0.56
C VAL A 10 -4.15 -8.26 -0.11
N MET A 11 -4.08 -9.58 0.12
CA MET A 11 -4.96 -10.55 -0.53
C MET A 11 -6.28 -10.75 0.23
N GLY A 12 -6.37 -10.23 1.45
CA GLY A 12 -7.55 -10.36 2.30
C GLY A 12 -8.78 -9.61 1.76
N GLY A 13 -9.96 -10.22 1.98
CA GLY A 13 -11.26 -9.67 1.60
C GLY A 13 -11.68 -10.00 0.15
N ASP A 14 -12.95 -9.79 -0.16
CA ASP A 14 -13.57 -10.23 -1.43
C ASP A 14 -12.96 -9.57 -2.68
N ILE A 15 -12.33 -8.40 -2.51
CA ILE A 15 -11.82 -7.56 -3.61
C ILE A 15 -10.27 -7.45 -3.58
N GLY A 16 -9.63 -7.86 -2.49
CA GLY A 16 -8.18 -7.99 -2.36
C GLY A 16 -7.37 -6.75 -2.79
N PRO A 17 -6.29 -6.91 -3.58
CA PRO A 17 -5.34 -5.83 -3.90
C PRO A 17 -5.97 -4.62 -4.59
N ARG A 18 -7.10 -4.80 -5.28
CA ARG A 18 -7.81 -3.72 -5.98
C ARG A 18 -8.32 -2.64 -5.02
N ILE A 19 -8.58 -2.98 -3.76
CA ILE A 19 -9.02 -2.03 -2.72
C ILE A 19 -7.90 -1.76 -1.72
N THR A 20 -7.22 -2.80 -1.28
CA THR A 20 -6.21 -2.68 -0.22
C THR A 20 -5.03 -1.82 -0.65
N ILE A 21 -4.62 -1.86 -1.94
CA ILE A 21 -3.51 -1.02 -2.42
C ILE A 21 -3.86 0.48 -2.49
N PRO A 22 -4.96 0.92 -3.16
CA PRO A 22 -5.33 2.34 -3.14
C PRO A 22 -5.53 2.90 -1.73
N ALA A 23 -6.15 2.13 -0.83
CA ALA A 23 -6.31 2.54 0.57
C ALA A 23 -4.98 2.66 1.31
N SER A 24 -4.03 1.76 1.05
CA SER A 24 -2.67 1.81 1.62
C SER A 24 -1.90 3.05 1.17
N LEU A 25 -2.02 3.42 -0.12
CA LEU A 25 -1.39 4.62 -0.66
C LEU A 25 -1.96 5.88 0.01
N LEU A 26 -3.29 5.97 0.14
CA LEU A 26 -3.94 7.08 0.84
C LEU A 26 -3.52 7.18 2.31
N ALA A 27 -3.33 6.05 3.00
CA ALA A 27 -2.84 6.04 4.38
C ALA A 27 -1.40 6.58 4.48
N LEU A 28 -0.52 6.21 3.54
CA LEU A 28 0.85 6.73 3.45
C LEU A 28 0.91 8.23 3.14
N GLU A 29 -0.01 8.74 2.32
CA GLU A 29 -0.13 10.18 2.06
C GLU A 29 -0.56 10.97 3.30
N ASN A 30 -1.45 10.41 4.11
CA ASN A 30 -1.97 11.05 5.34
C ASN A 30 -1.00 10.99 6.53
N ASP A 31 -0.12 10.00 6.57
CA ASP A 31 0.89 9.84 7.63
C ASP A 31 2.28 9.56 7.04
N PRO A 32 3.12 10.61 6.83
CA PRO A 32 4.48 10.44 6.33
C PRO A 32 5.43 9.64 7.25
N MET A 33 5.05 9.39 8.52
CA MET A 33 5.83 8.54 9.44
C MET A 33 5.38 7.08 9.39
N LEU A 34 4.30 6.76 8.68
CA LEU A 34 3.84 5.40 8.43
C LEU A 34 4.73 4.73 7.37
N SER A 35 4.93 3.43 7.52
CA SER A 35 5.59 2.60 6.53
C SER A 35 4.87 1.26 6.46
N LEU A 36 4.67 0.76 5.24
CA LEU A 36 3.92 -0.46 5.00
C LEU A 36 4.80 -1.50 4.32
N ILE A 37 4.69 -2.74 4.77
CA ILE A 37 5.24 -3.92 4.11
C ILE A 37 4.06 -4.73 3.61
N LEU A 38 3.97 -4.89 2.29
CA LEU A 38 2.86 -5.54 1.62
C LEU A 38 3.16 -7.03 1.43
N PHE A 39 2.23 -7.89 1.87
CA PHE A 39 2.27 -9.34 1.70
C PHE A 39 1.16 -9.78 0.75
N GLY A 40 1.52 -10.54 -0.28
CA GLY A 40 0.59 -11.06 -1.27
C GLY A 40 1.26 -11.39 -2.60
N ASP A 41 0.44 -11.71 -3.60
CA ASP A 41 0.92 -12.01 -4.95
C ASP A 41 1.37 -10.72 -5.67
N SER A 42 2.67 -10.61 -5.90
CA SER A 42 3.27 -9.43 -6.55
C SER A 42 2.72 -9.18 -7.95
N GLN A 43 2.29 -10.20 -8.70
CA GLN A 43 1.72 -10.03 -10.04
C GLN A 43 0.34 -9.37 -9.98
N GLN A 44 -0.43 -9.65 -8.93
CA GLN A 44 -1.74 -9.06 -8.70
C GLN A 44 -1.64 -7.67 -8.06
N ILE A 45 -0.60 -7.41 -7.27
CA ILE A 45 -0.36 -6.13 -6.60
C ILE A 45 0.22 -5.08 -7.55
N SER A 46 1.22 -5.46 -8.36
CA SER A 46 1.98 -4.54 -9.21
C SER A 46 1.15 -3.59 -10.09
N PRO A 47 0.01 -4.01 -10.69
CA PRO A 47 -0.84 -3.12 -11.48
C PRO A 47 -1.40 -1.92 -10.70
N PHE A 48 -1.60 -2.07 -9.38
CA PHE A 48 -2.20 -1.04 -8.54
C PHE A 48 -1.18 -0.11 -7.90
N LEU A 49 0.11 -0.45 -7.93
CA LEU A 49 1.20 0.38 -7.40
C LEU A 49 1.65 1.49 -8.38
N LYS A 50 1.17 1.47 -9.63
CA LYS A 50 1.51 2.49 -10.63
C LYS A 50 0.56 3.68 -10.56
N ILE A 51 0.75 4.58 -9.59
CA ILE A 51 0.20 5.94 -9.64
C ILE A 51 1.25 6.95 -9.18
N SER A 52 1.52 7.91 -10.07
CA SER A 52 2.33 9.13 -10.01
C SER A 52 3.81 9.04 -9.65
N GLN A 53 4.65 9.00 -10.70
CA GLN A 53 5.95 9.66 -10.66
C GLN A 53 5.69 11.14 -10.34
N ASN A 54 5.92 11.56 -9.10
CA ASN A 54 6.11 12.97 -8.81
C ASN A 54 7.61 13.25 -8.99
N PRO A 55 8.05 13.88 -10.09
CA PRO A 55 9.42 14.33 -10.20
C PRO A 55 9.57 15.47 -9.20
N VAL A 56 10.36 15.25 -8.16
CA VAL A 56 10.92 16.33 -7.35
C VAL A 56 12.05 16.98 -8.15
#